data_AF-W9I3J0-F1
#
_entry.id   AF-W9I3J0-F1
#
_cell.length_a   1.000
_cell.length_b   1.000
_cell.length_c   1.000
_cell.angle_alpha   90.00
_cell.angle_beta   90.00
_cell.angle_gamma   90.00
#
_symmetry.space_group_name_H-M   'P 1'
#
loop_
_entity.id
_entity.type
_entity.pdbx_description
1 polymer ?
#
loop_
_entity_poly.entity_id
_entity_poly.type
_entity_poly.pdbx_seq_one_letter_code
_entity_poly.pdbx_strand_id
1 'polypeptide(L)'
;MTTRNLNKTWRDVVFEQYQADLEADSPFPIRYLIFVHQWKKDIFINIPNKIEMMTLRRAVLDFARSRSREEDPTFGNEHISVWPRTTFRERQEEEATKESNETNESGFLG
;
A
#
# COMPACT_ATOMS: atom_id res chain seq x y z
N MET A 1 -25.74 7.28 8.78
CA MET A 1 -25.69 6.07 7.95
C MET A 1 -25.08 6.44 6.62
N THR A 2 -23.81 6.10 6.36
CA THR A 2 -23.22 6.22 5.02
C THR A 2 -23.49 4.94 4.27
N THR A 3 -24.28 5.03 3.21
CA THR A 3 -24.48 3.98 2.21
C THR A 3 -23.13 3.59 1.63
N ARG A 4 -22.50 2.54 2.17
CA ARG A 4 -21.31 1.93 1.55
C ARG A 4 -21.77 1.31 0.24
N ASN A 5 -21.49 2.01 -0.85
CA ASN A 5 -21.77 1.56 -2.20
C ASN A 5 -20.89 0.34 -2.47
N LEU A 6 -21.45 -0.87 -2.28
CA LEU A 6 -20.77 -2.17 -2.37
C LEU A 6 -20.13 -2.45 -3.74
N ASN A 7 -20.42 -1.62 -4.75
CA ASN A 7 -19.88 -1.72 -6.10
C ASN A 7 -18.61 -0.87 -6.33
N LYS A 8 -18.19 -0.02 -5.40
CA LYS A 8 -16.96 0.76 -5.56
C LYS A 8 -15.74 -0.09 -5.25
N THR A 9 -14.85 -0.23 -6.22
CA THR A 9 -13.57 -0.89 -6.01
C THR A 9 -12.63 0.05 -5.26
N TRP A 10 -11.60 -0.51 -4.62
CA TRP A 10 -10.57 0.30 -3.97
C TRP A 10 -9.88 1.27 -4.93
N ARG A 11 -9.84 0.93 -6.24
CA ARG A 11 -9.30 1.79 -7.31
C ARG A 11 -10.16 3.02 -7.51
N ASP A 12 -11.49 2.85 -7.52
CA ASP A 12 -12.43 3.97 -7.66
C ASP A 12 -12.29 4.94 -6.48
N VAL A 13 -12.05 4.42 -5.27
CA VAL A 13 -11.78 5.25 -4.09
C VAL A 13 -10.50 6.07 -4.26
N VAL A 14 -9.39 5.47 -4.73
CA VAL A 14 -8.15 6.21 -5.05
C VAL A 14 -8.43 7.34 -6.02
N PHE A 15 -9.17 7.03 -7.08
CA PHE A 15 -9.45 7.98 -8.15
C PHE A 15 -10.29 9.16 -7.65
N GLU A 16 -11.35 8.90 -6.90
CA GLU A 16 -12.18 9.95 -6.32
C GLU A 16 -11.39 10.82 -5.33
N GLN A 17 -10.57 10.21 -4.47
CA GLN A 17 -9.72 10.94 -3.51
C GLN A 17 -8.70 11.81 -4.24
N TYR A 18 -8.01 11.28 -5.25
CA TYR A 18 -7.03 12.05 -6.01
C TYR A 18 -7.66 13.20 -6.78
N GLN A 19 -8.85 13.01 -7.35
CA GLN A 19 -9.55 14.11 -7.99
C GLN A 19 -9.90 15.22 -6.99
N ALA A 20 -10.42 14.86 -5.82
CA ALA A 20 -10.73 15.83 -4.77
C ALA A 20 -9.46 16.56 -4.28
N ASP A 21 -8.34 15.86 -4.14
CA ASP A 21 -7.08 16.46 -3.73
C ASP A 21 -6.47 17.37 -4.80
N LEU A 22 -6.66 17.05 -6.08
CA LEU A 22 -6.31 17.94 -7.19
C LEU A 22 -7.17 19.20 -7.21
N GLU A 23 -8.47 19.08 -6.96
CA GLU A 23 -9.39 20.22 -6.84
C GLU A 23 -9.08 21.10 -5.61
N ALA A 24 -8.59 20.48 -4.53
CA ALA A 24 -8.12 21.16 -3.32
C ALA A 24 -6.67 21.68 -3.41
N ASP A 25 -5.99 21.47 -4.55
CA ASP A 25 -4.57 21.78 -4.79
C ASP A 25 -3.65 21.32 -3.64
N SER A 26 -3.85 20.07 -3.21
CA SER A 26 -3.12 19.50 -2.08
C SER A 26 -1.60 19.40 -2.35
N PRO A 27 -0.76 19.64 -1.33
CA PRO A 27 0.68 19.57 -1.47
C PRO A 27 1.16 18.13 -1.65
N PHE A 28 2.13 17.94 -2.55
CA PHE A 28 2.77 16.65 -2.81
C PHE A 28 3.98 16.44 -1.88
N PRO A 29 4.30 15.18 -1.49
CA PRO A 29 3.69 13.93 -1.96
C PRO A 29 2.37 13.59 -1.27
N ILE A 30 1.39 13.10 -2.04
CA ILE A 30 0.11 12.65 -1.51
C ILE A 30 0.18 11.17 -1.15
N ARG A 31 -0.32 10.81 0.04
CA ARG A 31 -0.31 9.44 0.55
C ARG A 31 -1.70 8.98 0.94
N TYR A 32 -2.14 7.88 0.33
CA TYR A 32 -3.39 7.20 0.66
C TYR A 32 -3.14 5.92 1.43
N LEU A 33 -4.02 5.63 2.39
CA LEU A 33 -4.08 4.34 3.09
C LEU A 33 -5.39 3.66 2.72
N ILE A 34 -5.30 2.50 2.05
CA ILE A 34 -6.47 1.85 1.48
C ILE A 34 -6.46 0.37 1.81
N PHE A 35 -7.60 -0.11 2.30
CA PHE A 35 -7.82 -1.53 2.50
C PHE A 35 -8.16 -2.22 1.17
N VAL A 36 -7.35 -3.19 0.77
CA VAL A 36 -7.56 -3.94 -0.45
C VAL A 36 -7.98 -5.36 -0.14
N HIS A 37 -9.22 -5.68 -0.52
CA HIS A 37 -9.84 -6.99 -0.28
C HIS A 37 -9.09 -8.15 -0.95
N GLN A 38 -8.38 -7.91 -2.06
CA GLN A 38 -7.60 -8.94 -2.76
C GLN A 38 -6.48 -9.50 -1.88
N TRP A 39 -5.79 -8.62 -1.15
CA TRP A 39 -4.70 -9.00 -0.25
C TRP A 39 -5.15 -9.11 1.21
N LYS A 40 -6.40 -8.72 1.53
CA LYS A 40 -6.92 -8.57 2.90
C LYS A 40 -6.00 -7.73 3.81
N LYS A 41 -5.28 -6.77 3.21
CA LYS A 41 -4.30 -5.92 3.87
C LYS A 41 -4.54 -4.46 3.51
N ASP A 42 -4.10 -3.58 4.40
CA ASP A 42 -3.99 -2.16 4.10
C ASP A 42 -2.72 -1.93 3.27
N ILE A 43 -2.82 -1.13 2.21
CA ILE A 43 -1.68 -0.69 1.40
C ILE A 43 -1.55 0.83 1.49
N PHE A 44 -0.31 1.30 1.45
CA PHE A 44 -0.01 2.70 1.22
C PHE A 44 0.18 2.94 -0.27
N ILE A 45 -0.43 3.99 -0.81
CA ILE A 45 -0.19 4.47 -2.17
C ILE A 45 0.35 5.88 -2.06
N ASN A 46 1.59 6.07 -2.50
CA ASN A 46 2.29 7.34 -2.52
C ASN A 46 2.39 7.87 -3.94
N ILE A 47 1.97 9.11 -4.12
CA ILE A 47 2.06 9.85 -5.38
C ILE A 47 3.07 10.98 -5.16
N PRO A 48 4.30 10.86 -5.69
CA PRO A 48 5.38 11.79 -5.39
C PRO A 48 5.18 13.16 -6.04
N ASN A 49 4.56 13.22 -7.22
CA ASN A 49 4.43 14.43 -8.04
C ASN A 49 3.00 14.58 -8.56
N LYS A 50 2.61 15.81 -8.88
CA LYS A 50 1.34 16.10 -9.56
C LYS A 50 1.36 15.44 -10.94
N ILE A 51 0.48 14.47 -11.13
CA ILE A 51 0.28 13.76 -12.40
C ILE A 51 -1.16 13.93 -12.87
N GLU A 52 -1.38 13.81 -14.18
CA GLU A 52 -2.74 13.83 -14.72
C GLU A 52 -3.54 12.60 -14.27
N MET A 53 -4.86 12.77 -14.19
CA MET A 53 -5.79 11.72 -13.77
C MET A 53 -5.70 10.46 -14.66
N MET A 54 -5.50 10.64 -15.96
CA MET A 54 -5.33 9.52 -16.89
C MET A 54 -4.03 8.75 -16.64
N THR A 55 -2.95 9.45 -16.29
CA THR A 55 -1.66 8.85 -15.93
C THR A 55 -1.77 8.06 -14.64
N LEU A 56 -2.44 8.61 -13.61
CA LEU A 56 -2.71 7.89 -12.37
C LEU A 56 -3.54 6.63 -12.62
N ARG A 57 -4.63 6.74 -13.40
CA ARG A 57 -5.49 5.60 -13.75
C ARG A 57 -4.69 4.49 -14.41
N ARG A 58 -3.83 4.83 -15.37
CA ARG A 58 -2.98 3.85 -16.04
C ARG A 58 -1.99 3.20 -15.07
N ALA A 59 -1.30 3.98 -14.26
CA ALA A 59 -0.35 3.47 -13.26
C ALA A 59 -1.01 2.51 -12.25
N VAL A 60 -2.19 2.88 -11.72
CA VAL A 60 -2.95 2.04 -10.76
C VAL A 60 -3.46 0.77 -11.43
N LEU A 61 -3.93 0.84 -12.68
CA LEU A 61 -4.36 -0.34 -13.43
C LEU A 61 -3.20 -1.28 -13.75
N ASP A 62 -2.04 -0.73 -14.13
CA ASP A 62 -0.82 -1.50 -14.41
C ASP A 62 -0.30 -2.19 -13.15
N PHE A 63 -0.28 -1.49 -12.02
CA PHE A 63 -0.03 -2.09 -10.70
C PHE A 63 -1.02 -3.21 -10.40
N ALA A 64 -2.32 -2.94 -10.52
CA ALA A 64 -3.33 -3.91 -10.13
C ALA A 64 -3.39 -5.12 -11.07
N ARG A 65 -2.92 -5.00 -12.32
CA ARG A 65 -2.75 -6.13 -13.25
C ARG A 65 -1.51 -6.94 -12.91
N SER A 66 -0.35 -6.28 -12.75
CA SER A 66 0.92 -6.94 -12.47
C SER A 66 0.88 -7.73 -11.16
N ARG A 67 0.36 -7.12 -10.09
CA ARG A 67 0.30 -7.74 -8.76
C ARG A 67 -0.98 -8.52 -8.46
N SER A 68 -1.90 -8.66 -9.42
CA SER A 68 -3.19 -9.37 -9.19
C SER A 68 -3.03 -10.82 -8.73
N ARG A 69 -1.89 -11.46 -9.05
CA ARG A 69 -1.59 -12.85 -8.72
C ARG A 69 -0.51 -13.00 -7.63
N GLU A 70 0.05 -11.90 -7.17
CA GLU A 70 1.14 -11.90 -6.20
C GLU A 70 0.60 -11.67 -4.78
N GLU A 71 1.22 -12.32 -3.80
CA GLU A 71 0.89 -12.13 -2.38
C GLU A 71 1.43 -10.81 -1.83
N ASP A 72 2.54 -10.31 -2.40
CA ASP A 72 3.15 -9.03 -2.02
C ASP A 72 2.60 -7.87 -2.90
N PRO A 73 1.89 -6.89 -2.31
CA PRO A 73 1.42 -5.71 -3.05
C PRO A 73 2.51 -4.65 -3.28
N THR A 74 3.77 -4.92 -2.95
CA THR A 74 4.86 -3.98 -3.15
C THR A 74 5.10 -3.70 -4.64
N PHE A 75 4.99 -2.43 -5.02
CA PHE A 75 5.14 -1.99 -6.40
C PHE A 75 5.63 -0.55 -6.45
N GLY A 76 6.55 -0.25 -7.37
CA GLY A 76 7.00 1.12 -7.59
C GLY A 76 7.19 1.38 -9.08
N ASN A 77 6.69 2.51 -9.56
CA ASN A 77 7.02 3.05 -10.86
C ASN A 77 7.31 4.55 -10.74
N GLU A 78 7.54 5.22 -11.87
CA GLU A 78 7.84 6.65 -11.93
C GLU A 78 6.71 7.56 -11.40
N HIS A 79 5.50 7.03 -11.22
CA HIS A 79 4.29 7.79 -10.90
C HIS A 79 3.67 7.46 -9.55
N ILE A 80 3.82 6.22 -9.07
CA ILE A 80 3.26 5.74 -7.81
C ILE A 80 4.24 4.78 -7.13
N SER A 81 4.22 4.78 -5.80
CA SER A 81 4.87 3.76 -4.99
C SER A 81 3.85 3.17 -4.04
N VAL A 82 3.80 1.84 -3.98
CA VAL A 82 2.83 1.07 -3.22
C VAL A 82 3.57 0.08 -2.34
N TRP A 83 3.21 0.02 -1.08
CA TRP A 83 3.74 -0.97 -0.14
C TRP A 83 2.67 -1.40 0.86
N PRO A 84 2.71 -2.66 1.33
CA PRO A 84 1.81 -3.10 2.38
C PRO A 84 2.10 -2.34 3.68
N ARG A 85 1.05 -2.05 4.44
CA ARG A 85 1.20 -1.61 5.81
C ARG A 85 1.58 -2.82 6.66
N THR A 86 2.79 -2.84 7.19
CA THR A 86 3.20 -3.81 8.21
C THR A 86 2.28 -3.64 9.41
N THR A 87 1.52 -4.68 9.73
CA THR A 87 0.66 -4.65 10.90
C THR A 87 1.51 -4.80 12.16
N PHE A 88 1.03 -4.30 13.31
CA PHE A 88 1.76 -4.41 14.59
C PHE A 88 2.09 -5.87 14.95
N ARG A 89 1.29 -6.82 14.44
CA ARG A 89 1.45 -8.25 14.62
C ARG A 89 2.61 -8.84 13.79
N GLU A 90 2.76 -8.44 12.53
CA GLU A 90 3.92 -8.84 11.70
C GLU A 90 5.23 -8.28 12.27
N ARG A 91 5.21 -7.06 12.86
CA ARG A 91 6.37 -6.50 13.56
C ARG A 91 6.78 -7.33 14.80
N GLN A 92 5.82 -7.81 15.58
CA GLN A 92 6.10 -8.69 16.72
C GLN A 92 6.63 -10.06 16.27
N GLU A 93 6.13 -10.61 15.16
CA GLU A 93 6.61 -11.88 14.61
C GLU A 93 8.04 -11.75 14.02
N GLU A 94 8.38 -10.62 13.39
CA GLU A 94 9.77 -10.28 12.97
C GLU A 94 10.72 -10.01 14.14
N GLU A 95 10.27 -9.36 15.22
CA GLU A 95 11.07 -9.16 16.44
C GLU A 95 11.31 -10.50 17.17
N ALA A 96 10.30 -11.35 17.27
CA ALA A 96 10.43 -12.68 17.87
C ALA A 96 11.33 -13.63 17.04
N THR A 97 11.37 -13.49 15.71
CA THR A 97 12.31 -14.26 14.86
C THR A 97 13.74 -13.74 14.92
N LYS A 98 13.97 -12.47 15.25
CA LYS A 98 15.32 -11.93 15.52
C LYS A 98 15.87 -12.38 16.88
N GLU A 99 15.06 -12.32 17.94
CA GLU A 99 15.46 -12.78 19.29
C GLU A 99 15.76 -14.29 19.33
N SER A 100 15.02 -15.10 18.58
CA SER A 100 15.25 -16.55 18.50
C SER A 100 16.51 -16.94 17.71
N ASN A 101 17.02 -16.08 16.82
CA ASN A 101 18.30 -16.33 16.14
C ASN A 101 19.51 -15.84 16.95
N GLU A 102 19.41 -14.76 17.72
CA GLU A 102 20.49 -14.30 18.62
C GLU A 102 20.70 -15.22 19.83
N THR A 103 19.65 -15.93 20.26
CA THR A 103 19.76 -16.89 21.38
C THR A 103 20.52 -18.17 20.98
N ASN A 104 20.62 -18.48 19.69
CA ASN A 104 21.25 -19.71 19.19
C ASN A 104 22.76 -19.56 18.93
N GLU A 105 23.28 -18.34 18.80
CA GLU A 105 24.72 -18.09 18.59
C GLU A 105 25.50 -17.83 19.90
N SER A 106 24.82 -17.61 21.02
CA SER A 106 25.46 -17.33 22.32
C SER A 106 25.60 -18.56 23.22
N GLY A 107 25.19 -19.76 22.78
CA GLY A 107 25.24 -21.01 23.55
C GLY A 107 26.47 -21.90 23.32
N PHE A 108 27.42 -21.49 22.47
CA PHE A 108 28.62 -22.29 22.17
C PHE A 108 29.86 -21.46 22.47
N LEU A 109 30.28 -21.41 23.74
CA LEU A 109 31.66 -21.29 24.23
C LEU A 109 31.60 -21.15 25.77
N GLY A 110 31.91 -22.23 26.48
CA GLY A 110 32.12 -22.23 27.93
C GLY A 110 31.78 -23.54 28.60
#